data_AF-A0A850R381-F1
#
_entry.id   AF-A0A850R381-F1
#
_cell.length_a   1.000
_cell.length_b   1.000
_cell.length_c   1.000
_cell.angle_alpha   90.00
_cell.angle_beta   90.00
_cell.angle_gamma   90.00
#
_symmetry.space_group_name_H-M   'P 1'
#
loop_
_entity.id
_entity.type
_entity.pdbx_description
1 polymer ?
#
loop_
_entity_poly.entity_id
_entity_poly.type
_entity_poly.pdbx_seq_one_letter_code
_entity_poly.pdbx_strand_id
1 'polypeptide(L)'
;MQDRLLSELRLTTIKTISAANNFLPKFIQRFNQRFAEPIDPSTPVFEKQLIPREIDQILIIANEPIINSGHWLSFENKRYLPIRNGEYVYLKPHTKVLVIKSFTGKLYLTTDQDEVYDLFCISTYQF
;
A
#
# COMPACT_ATOMS: atom_id res chain seq x y z
N MET A 1 -2.23 6.83 23.70
CA MET A 1 -3.43 6.02 23.35
C MET A 1 -3.11 4.56 22.98
N GLN A 2 -1.90 4.25 22.50
CA GLN A 2 -1.57 2.92 21.96
C GLN A 2 -1.46 1.80 23.01
N ASP A 3 -1.03 2.09 24.24
CA ASP A 3 -0.76 1.05 25.24
C ASP A 3 -2.03 0.35 25.77
N ARG A 4 -3.17 1.03 25.80
CA ARG A 4 -4.41 0.51 26.41
C ARG A 4 -5.10 -0.55 25.56
N LEU A 5 -5.07 -0.40 24.23
CA LEU A 5 -5.62 -1.40 23.32
C LEU A 5 -4.86 -2.73 23.46
N LEU A 6 -3.53 -2.67 23.53
CA LEU A 6 -2.70 -3.87 23.70
C LEU A 6 -3.00 -4.60 25.02
N SER A 7 -3.17 -3.87 26.12
CA SER A 7 -3.56 -4.45 27.41
C SER A 7 -4.93 -5.14 27.34
N GLU A 8 -5.92 -4.54 26.70
CA GLU A 8 -7.28 -5.10 26.57
C GLU A 8 -7.31 -6.35 25.68
N LEU A 9 -6.54 -6.35 24.58
CA LEU A 9 -6.36 -7.54 23.75
C LEU A 9 -5.72 -8.70 24.53
N ARG A 10 -4.75 -8.41 25.40
CA ARG A 10 -4.13 -9.41 26.29
C ARG A 10 -5.12 -9.94 27.33
N LEU A 11 -5.89 -9.06 27.97
CA LEU A 11 -6.89 -9.44 28.97
C LEU A 11 -7.99 -10.33 28.37
N THR A 12 -8.38 -10.06 27.13
CA THR A 12 -9.36 -10.86 26.39
C THR A 12 -8.77 -12.12 25.75
N THR A 13 -7.47 -12.38 25.94
CA THR A 13 -6.74 -13.55 25.41
C THR A 13 -6.86 -13.67 23.88
N ILE A 14 -6.94 -12.54 23.18
CA ILE A 14 -7.01 -12.51 21.72
C ILE A 14 -5.62 -12.82 21.15
N LYS A 15 -5.53 -13.86 20.32
CA LYS A 15 -4.27 -14.35 19.73
C LYS A 15 -4.22 -14.29 18.20
N THR A 16 -5.31 -13.89 17.55
CA THR A 16 -5.39 -13.84 16.08
C THR A 16 -5.77 -12.45 15.61
N ILE A 17 -5.27 -12.07 14.43
CA ILE A 17 -5.62 -10.79 13.77
C ILE A 17 -7.13 -10.72 13.54
N SER A 18 -7.76 -11.82 13.12
CA SER A 18 -9.20 -11.89 12.89
C SER A 18 -10.00 -11.59 14.17
N ALA A 19 -9.65 -12.21 15.30
CA ALA A 19 -10.32 -11.94 16.57
C ALA A 19 -10.09 -10.50 17.06
N ALA A 20 -8.89 -9.95 16.84
CA ALA A 20 -8.60 -8.54 17.16
C ALA A 20 -9.47 -7.58 16.32
N ASN A 21 -9.60 -7.85 15.01
CA ASN A 21 -10.45 -7.07 14.10
C ASN A 21 -11.92 -7.08 14.55
N ASN A 22 -12.43 -8.21 15.04
CA ASN A 22 -13.79 -8.31 15.57
C ASN A 22 -13.98 -7.59 16.92
N PHE A 23 -12.92 -7.47 17.72
CA PHE A 23 -12.94 -6.81 19.03
C PHE A 23 -12.88 -5.28 18.93
N LEU A 24 -12.08 -4.77 17.99
CA LEU A 24 -11.77 -3.34 17.80
C LEU A 24 -13.00 -2.41 17.80
N PRO A 25 -14.09 -2.67 17.05
CA PRO A 25 -15.25 -1.77 17.03
C PRO A 25 -15.88 -1.57 18.40
N LYS A 26 -16.02 -2.66 19.18
CA LYS A 26 -16.60 -2.62 20.53
C LYS A 26 -15.68 -1.88 21.51
N PHE A 27 -14.37 -2.08 21.38
CA PHE A 27 -13.39 -1.37 22.20
C PHE A 27 -13.42 0.14 21.93
N ILE A 28 -13.38 0.55 20.66
CA ILE A 28 -13.40 1.97 20.28
C ILE A 28 -14.66 2.65 20.82
N GLN A 29 -15.83 2.01 20.70
CA GLN A 29 -17.08 2.55 21.23
C GLN A 29 -17.02 2.77 22.76
N ARG A 30 -16.59 1.74 23.52
CA ARG A 30 -16.47 1.84 24.98
C ARG A 30 -15.40 2.85 25.42
N PHE A 31 -14.30 2.92 24.68
CA PHE A 31 -13.21 3.85 24.96
C PHE A 31 -13.66 5.30 24.75
N ASN A 32 -14.27 5.58 23.60
CA ASN A 32 -14.76 6.92 23.28
C ASN A 32 -15.85 7.37 24.27
N GLN A 33 -16.74 6.49 24.71
CA GLN A 33 -17.73 6.83 25.76
C GLN A 33 -17.10 7.31 27.07
N ARG A 34 -15.90 6.82 27.41
CA ARG A 34 -15.24 7.13 28.68
C ARG A 34 -14.28 8.30 28.59
N PHE A 35 -13.65 8.49 27.43
CA PHE A 35 -12.52 9.42 27.28
C PHE A 35 -12.69 10.47 26.19
N ALA A 36 -13.74 10.40 25.36
CA ALA A 36 -13.97 11.45 24.38
C ALA A 36 -14.37 12.76 25.07
N GLU A 37 -13.80 13.85 24.60
CA GLU A 37 -14.24 15.18 24.99
C GLU A 37 -15.57 15.54 24.31
N PRO A 38 -16.35 16.48 24.88
CA PRO A 38 -17.53 17.02 24.22
C PRO A 38 -17.15 17.55 22.83
N ILE A 39 -17.94 17.18 21.82
CA ILE A 39 -17.72 17.64 20.45
C ILE A 39 -18.02 19.14 20.39
N ASP A 40 -17.03 19.95 20.01
CA ASP A 40 -17.26 21.32 19.57
C ASP A 40 -17.63 21.29 18.07
N PRO A 41 -18.91 21.54 17.71
CA PRO A 41 -19.36 21.49 16.32
C PRO A 41 -18.78 22.59 15.44
N SER A 42 -18.15 23.62 16.01
CA SER A 42 -17.52 24.70 15.26
C SER A 42 -16.12 24.34 14.73
N THR A 43 -15.51 23.27 15.26
CA THR A 43 -14.17 22.83 14.90
C THR A 43 -14.21 21.40 14.35
N PRO A 44 -14.21 21.20 13.01
CA PRO A 44 -14.10 19.86 12.45
C PRO A 44 -12.70 19.32 12.75
N VAL A 45 -12.61 18.36 13.66
CA VAL A 45 -11.36 17.66 14.04
C VAL A 45 -11.05 16.45 13.15
N PHE A 46 -12.00 16.06 12.30
CA PHE A 46 -11.83 14.92 11.39
C PHE A 46 -11.38 15.41 10.01
N GLU A 47 -10.41 14.71 9.45
CA GLU A 47 -10.03 14.85 8.05
C GLU A 47 -11.21 14.51 7.13
N LYS A 48 -11.22 15.12 5.94
CA LYS A 48 -12.21 14.80 4.93
C LYS A 48 -11.99 13.38 4.42
N GLN A 49 -13.09 12.67 4.15
CA GLN A 49 -13.03 11.36 3.50
C GLN A 49 -12.33 11.49 2.14
N LEU A 50 -11.26 10.75 1.95
CA LEU A 50 -10.51 10.70 0.69
C LEU A 50 -11.36 10.09 -0.43
N ILE A 51 -11.15 10.56 -1.67
CA ILE A 51 -11.78 9.95 -2.84
C ILE A 51 -11.06 8.64 -3.22
N PRO A 52 -11.72 7.69 -3.93
CA PRO A 52 -11.12 6.40 -4.27
C PRO A 52 -9.73 6.50 -4.94
N ARG A 53 -9.52 7.51 -5.78
CA ARG A 53 -8.23 7.76 -6.44
C ARG A 53 -7.12 8.10 -5.44
N GLU A 54 -7.41 8.92 -4.44
CA GLU A 54 -6.43 9.31 -3.42
C GLU A 54 -6.09 8.10 -2.53
N ILE A 55 -7.10 7.32 -2.15
CA ILE A 55 -6.91 6.07 -1.40
C ILE A 55 -6.00 5.12 -2.17
N ASP A 56 -6.21 4.97 -3.49
CA ASP A 56 -5.40 4.11 -4.35
C ASP A 56 -3.92 4.51 -4.42
N GLN A 57 -3.66 5.82 -4.32
CA GLN A 57 -2.32 6.40 -4.35
C GLN A 57 -1.62 6.44 -3.00
N ILE A 58 -2.36 6.40 -1.90
CA ILE A 58 -1.81 6.42 -0.53
C ILE A 58 -1.54 5.00 -0.02
N LEU A 59 -2.45 4.06 -0.28
CA LEU A 59 -2.32 2.68 0.18
C LEU A 59 -1.49 1.85 -0.81
N ILE A 60 -0.21 2.17 -0.91
CA ILE A 60 0.74 1.53 -1.83
C ILE A 60 1.67 0.53 -1.14
N ILE A 61 2.20 -0.40 -1.93
CA ILE A 61 3.37 -1.21 -1.61
C ILE A 61 4.49 -0.76 -2.52
N ALA A 62 5.66 -0.43 -1.96
CA ALA A 62 6.81 0.08 -2.70
C ALA A 62 8.04 -0.81 -2.47
N ASN A 63 8.73 -1.17 -3.55
CA ASN A 63 9.92 -2.02 -3.54
C ASN A 63 10.97 -1.47 -4.51
N GLU A 64 12.25 -1.68 -4.24
CA GLU A 64 13.35 -1.18 -5.06
C GLU A 64 14.10 -2.29 -5.84
N PRO A 65 13.49 -2.90 -6.88
CA PRO A 65 14.21 -3.88 -7.68
C PRO A 65 15.24 -3.22 -8.61
N ILE A 66 16.03 -4.08 -9.26
CA ILE A 66 17.02 -3.69 -10.26
C ILE A 66 16.60 -4.28 -11.61
N ILE A 67 16.76 -3.49 -12.68
CA ILE A 67 16.56 -3.97 -14.05
C ILE A 67 17.60 -5.05 -14.38
N ASN A 68 17.14 -6.22 -14.81
CA ASN A 68 18.02 -7.32 -15.20
C ASN A 68 18.64 -7.08 -16.58
N SER A 69 19.64 -7.89 -16.95
CA SER A 69 20.31 -7.82 -18.26
C SER A 69 19.38 -7.99 -19.46
N GLY A 70 18.23 -8.66 -19.28
CA GLY A 70 17.18 -8.77 -20.31
C GLY A 70 16.19 -7.61 -20.33
N HIS A 71 16.51 -6.46 -19.72
CA HIS A 71 15.66 -5.26 -19.59
C HIS A 71 14.35 -5.44 -18.81
N TRP A 72 14.14 -6.59 -18.18
CA TRP A 72 12.97 -6.89 -17.36
C TRP A 72 13.30 -6.81 -15.86
N LEU A 73 12.28 -6.69 -15.02
CA LEU A 73 12.40 -6.76 -13.56
C LEU A 73 11.55 -7.87 -12.96
N SER A 74 11.97 -8.37 -11.80
CA SER A 74 11.19 -9.34 -11.02
C SER A 74 10.41 -8.63 -9.92
N PHE A 75 9.12 -8.93 -9.80
CA PHE A 75 8.28 -8.47 -8.70
C PHE A 75 7.23 -9.55 -8.39
N GLU A 76 7.05 -9.91 -7.11
CA GLU A 76 6.09 -10.95 -6.68
C GLU A 76 6.19 -12.26 -7.50
N ASN A 77 7.41 -12.75 -7.75
CA ASN A 77 7.71 -13.97 -8.53
C ASN A 77 7.26 -13.93 -10.01
N LYS A 78 7.02 -12.74 -10.57
CA LYS A 78 6.68 -12.53 -11.98
C LYS A 78 7.67 -11.57 -12.64
N ARG A 79 7.80 -11.66 -13.96
CA ARG A 79 8.66 -10.80 -14.77
C ARG A 79 7.85 -9.70 -15.43
N TYR A 80 8.37 -8.49 -15.40
CA TYR A 80 7.72 -7.33 -15.99
C TYR A 80 8.65 -6.53 -16.90
N LEU A 81 8.09 -5.96 -17.95
CA LEU A 81 8.72 -4.91 -18.75
C LEU A 81 8.02 -3.55 -18.49
N PRO A 82 8.78 -2.45 -18.44
CA PRO A 82 8.21 -1.12 -18.48
C PRO A 82 7.48 -0.86 -19.80
N ILE A 83 6.33 -0.19 -19.72
CA ILE A 83 5.57 0.30 -20.86
C ILE A 83 5.28 1.79 -20.68
N ARG A 84 5.32 2.55 -21.77
CA ARG A 84 4.87 3.93 -21.84
C ARG A 84 4.07 4.13 -23.12
N ASN A 85 2.87 4.69 -23.01
CA ASN A 85 1.98 4.93 -24.16
C ASN A 85 1.69 3.68 -25.01
N GLY A 86 1.67 2.49 -24.41
CA GLY A 86 1.43 1.22 -25.10
C GLY A 86 2.66 0.58 -25.74
N GLU A 87 3.84 1.20 -25.65
CA GLU A 87 5.09 0.66 -26.18
C GLU A 87 6.05 0.21 -25.08
N TYR A 88 6.81 -0.86 -25.34
CA TYR A 88 7.83 -1.34 -24.42
C TYR A 88 8.98 -0.35 -24.30
N VAL A 89 9.42 -0.10 -23.06
CA VAL A 89 10.58 0.74 -22.77
C VAL A 89 11.68 -0.11 -22.16
N TYR A 90 12.84 -0.10 -22.80
CA TYR A 90 14.00 -0.87 -22.38
C TYR A 90 14.95 0.01 -21.57
N LEU A 91 14.75 0.00 -20.25
CA LEU A 91 15.65 0.67 -19.32
C LEU A 91 17.03 0.00 -19.33
N LYS A 92 18.07 0.77 -19.01
CA LYS A 92 19.44 0.26 -18.95
C LYS A 92 19.55 -0.89 -17.93
N PRO A 93 20.23 -1.99 -18.26
CA PRO A 93 20.53 -3.03 -17.28
C PRO A 93 21.22 -2.47 -16.03
N HIS A 94 20.90 -3.04 -14.88
CA HIS A 94 21.39 -2.66 -13.56
C HIS A 94 20.92 -1.29 -13.06
N THR A 95 19.95 -0.66 -13.73
CA THR A 95 19.27 0.53 -13.19
C THR A 95 18.41 0.14 -11.98
N LYS A 96 18.58 0.86 -10.87
CA LYS A 96 17.67 0.78 -9.71
C LYS A 96 16.39 1.53 -10.04
N VAL A 97 15.27 0.97 -9.64
CA VAL A 97 13.94 1.51 -9.92
C VAL A 97 13.04 1.29 -8.73
N LEU A 98 12.02 2.12 -8.57
CA LEU A 98 10.99 1.94 -7.56
C LEU A 98 9.75 1.34 -8.21
N VAL A 99 9.38 0.11 -7.82
CA VAL A 99 8.12 -0.50 -8.22
C VAL A 99 7.06 -0.16 -7.18
N ILE A 100 5.96 0.40 -7.65
CA ILE A 100 4.81 0.81 -6.84
C ILE A 100 3.60 -0.02 -7.23
N LYS A 101 3.04 -0.74 -6.25
CA LYS A 101 1.75 -1.41 -6.37
C LYS A 101 0.70 -0.60 -5.61
N SER A 102 -0.25 -0.05 -6.36
CA SER A 102 -1.40 0.67 -5.80
C SER A 102 -2.35 -0.25 -5.02
N PHE A 103 -3.28 0.34 -4.28
CA PHE A 103 -4.29 -0.39 -3.51
C PHE A 103 -5.12 -1.34 -4.39
N THR A 104 -5.51 -0.89 -5.58
CA THR A 104 -6.25 -1.67 -6.57
C THR A 104 -5.39 -2.70 -7.29
N GLY A 105 -4.08 -2.72 -7.04
CA GLY A 105 -3.13 -3.68 -7.58
C GLY A 105 -2.51 -3.29 -8.91
N LYS A 106 -2.75 -2.07 -9.43
CA LYS A 106 -2.01 -1.54 -10.58
C LYS A 106 -0.54 -1.37 -10.22
N LEU A 107 0.32 -1.70 -11.17
CA LEU A 107 1.77 -1.69 -11.02
C LEU A 107 2.39 -0.59 -11.87
N TYR A 108 3.24 0.20 -11.23
CA TYR A 108 4.01 1.25 -11.84
C TYR A 108 5.47 1.07 -11.49
N LEU A 109 6.33 1.67 -12.31
CA LEU A 109 7.74 1.82 -12.05
C LEU A 109 8.12 3.29 -12.13
N THR A 110 8.96 3.75 -11.21
CA THR A 110 9.60 5.06 -11.30
C THR A 110 11.12 4.93 -11.30
N THR A 111 11.78 5.85 -12.00
CA THR A 111 13.24 5.99 -11.99
C THR A 111 13.65 7.16 -11.10
N ASP A 112 14.96 7.33 -10.85
CA ASP A 112 15.50 8.47 -10.11
C ASP A 112 15.25 9.83 -10.79
N GLN A 113 14.76 9.83 -12.04
CA GLN A 113 14.41 11.02 -12.82
C GLN A 113 12.90 11.34 -12.74
N ASP A 114 12.18 10.73 -11.80
CA ASP A 114 10.73 10.85 -11.61
C ASP A 114 9.89 10.46 -12.84
N GLU A 115 10.46 9.67 -13.76
CA GLU A 115 9.71 9.13 -14.88
C GLU A 115 8.87 7.94 -14.45
N VAL A 116 7.57 7.96 -14.79
CA VAL A 116 6.63 6.90 -14.44
C VAL A 116 6.31 6.03 -15.65
N TYR A 117 6.36 4.72 -15.44
CA TYR A 117 6.08 3.69 -16.43
C TYR A 117 5.03 2.72 -15.89
N ASP A 118 4.15 2.21 -16.76
CA ASP A 118 3.31 1.06 -16.42
C ASP A 118 4.15 -0.23 -16.50
N LEU A 119 3.72 -1.29 -15.82
CA LEU A 119 4.39 -2.59 -15.87
C LEU A 119 3.52 -3.66 -16.54
N PHE A 120 4.08 -4.29 -17.58
CA PHE A 120 3.45 -5.39 -18.29
C PHE A 120 4.05 -6.73 -17.91
N CYS A 121 3.21 -7.67 -17.48
CA CYS A 121 3.63 -9.00 -17.09
C CYS A 121 3.98 -9.84 -18.33
N ILE A 122 5.19 -10.37 -18.36
CA ILE A 122 5.66 -11.25 -19.42
C ILE A 122 5.48 -12.70 -18.96
N SER A 123 4.88 -13.56 -19.78
CA SER A 123 4.83 -14.99 -19.50
C SER A 123 6.18 -15.65 -19.80
N THR A 124 6.58 -16.65 -19.01
CA THR A 124 7.87 -17.35 -19.14
C THR A 124 7.99 -18.20 -20.42
N TYR A 125 6.93 -18.32 -21.23
CA TYR A 125 6.88 -19.12 -22.45
C TYR A 125 6.81 -18.22 -23.69
N GLN A 126 7.92 -17.60 -24.08
CA GLN A 126 8.13 -17.08 -25.44
C GLN A 126 9.56 -16.52 -25.55
N PHE A 127 10.53 -17.42 -25.67
CA PHE A 127 11.80 -17.21 -26.36
C PHE A 127 12.16 -18.52 -27.05
#